data_AF-A0A0N4XJC6-F1
#
_entry.id   AF-A0A0N4XJC6-F1
#
_cell.length_a   1.000
_cell.length_b   1.000
_cell.length_c   1.000
_cell.angle_alpha   90.00
_cell.angle_beta   90.00
_cell.angle_gamma   90.00
#
_symmetry.space_group_name_H-M   'P 1'
#
loop_
_entity.id
_entity.type
_entity.pdbx_description
1 polymer ?
#
loop_
_entity_poly.entity_id
_entity_poly.type
_entity_poly.pdbx_seq_one_letter_code
_entity_poly.pdbx_strand_id
1 'polypeptide(L)'
;MSRNTGRSGAGANKTSKAGTSDNYSVSQTQADIEFSKLSANDIVKFIADRTTDPIVAEALEVLSEKIRLETHSAYEAEKRARTIVVMYHCGYDGLCKADYQLPPSRRHDDLVGKVRSLMDALDLECMPSEVFRMGRPRPDKPRLVKIVLPSTYFWRRALANARLLPSAGFRNVFIRRSMTEDERKRE
;
A
#
# COMPACT_ATOMS: atom_id res chain seq x y z
N MET A 1 19.38 -51.55 -37.30
CA MET A 1 18.18 -51.43 -38.17
C MET A 1 17.42 -50.20 -37.68
N SER A 2 17.58 -49.02 -38.29
CA SER A 2 16.78 -48.50 -39.42
C SER A 2 15.27 -48.62 -39.11
N ARG A 3 14.43 -47.57 -39.08
CA ARG A 3 14.33 -46.43 -40.00
C ARG A 3 13.70 -45.19 -39.36
N ASN A 4 14.10 -44.08 -39.93
CA ASN A 4 13.61 -42.71 -39.91
C ASN A 4 12.30 -42.56 -40.72
N THR A 5 11.52 -41.50 -40.47
CA THR A 5 10.66 -40.67 -41.36
C THR A 5 9.48 -40.14 -40.54
N GLY A 6 9.04 -38.88 -40.56
CA GLY A 6 9.33 -37.65 -41.30
C GLY A 6 8.30 -36.63 -40.77
N ARG A 7 8.71 -35.42 -40.38
CA ARG A 7 8.69 -34.17 -41.15
C ARG A 7 7.30 -33.50 -41.25
N SER A 8 7.33 -32.17 -41.05
CA SER A 8 6.37 -31.08 -41.38
C SER A 8 5.62 -30.54 -40.15
N GLY A 9 5.59 -29.24 -39.85
CA GLY A 9 6.01 -28.04 -40.57
C GLY A 9 4.97 -26.94 -40.38
N ALA A 10 5.44 -25.72 -40.12
CA ALA A 10 4.74 -24.43 -40.22
C ALA A 10 3.89 -23.94 -39.03
N GLY A 11 4.02 -22.63 -38.76
CA GLY A 11 2.97 -21.83 -38.13
C GLY A 11 3.42 -20.95 -36.97
N ALA A 12 4.22 -19.92 -37.24
CA ALA A 12 4.43 -18.82 -36.31
C ALA A 12 3.11 -18.09 -36.01
N ASN A 13 2.88 -17.68 -34.76
CA ASN A 13 2.22 -16.41 -34.49
C ASN A 13 2.65 -15.82 -33.15
N LYS A 14 3.58 -14.85 -33.23
CA LYS A 14 3.90 -13.92 -32.16
C LYS A 14 2.75 -12.91 -32.09
N THR A 15 1.90 -13.01 -31.08
CA THR A 15 1.01 -11.90 -30.71
C THR A 15 1.77 -10.89 -29.89
N SER A 16 2.45 -9.99 -30.60
CA SER A 16 2.84 -8.66 -30.12
C SER A 16 1.56 -7.87 -29.79
N LYS A 17 1.33 -7.59 -28.50
CA LYS A 17 0.36 -6.55 -28.10
C LYS A 17 1.00 -5.19 -28.39
N ALA A 18 0.62 -4.63 -29.53
CA ALA A 18 0.79 -3.23 -29.84
C ALA A 18 -0.02 -2.41 -28.83
N GLY A 19 0.67 -1.65 -27.97
CA GLY A 19 0.08 -0.52 -27.26
C GLY A 19 0.13 0.67 -28.22
N THR A 20 -1.03 1.08 -28.70
CA THR A 20 -1.28 2.14 -29.67
C THR A 20 -0.51 3.42 -29.33
N SER A 21 0.48 3.75 -30.16
CA SER A 21 1.04 5.10 -30.22
C SER A 21 0.10 5.94 -31.08
N ASP A 22 -0.89 6.56 -30.47
CA ASP A 22 -1.72 7.56 -31.14
C ASP A 22 -0.88 8.82 -31.35
N ASN A 23 -0.36 8.97 -32.56
CA ASN A 23 0.25 10.20 -33.04
C ASN A 23 -0.85 11.26 -33.21
N TYR A 24 -1.15 11.99 -32.14
CA TYR A 24 -1.92 13.22 -32.22
C TYR A 24 -1.03 14.33 -32.82
N SER A 25 -1.08 14.46 -34.14
CA SER A 25 -0.68 15.69 -34.83
C SER A 25 -1.68 16.78 -34.46
N VAL A 26 -1.30 17.67 -33.53
CA VAL A 26 -2.11 18.83 -33.17
C VAL A 26 -1.60 20.03 -33.95
N SER A 27 -2.17 20.24 -35.13
CA SER A 27 -2.30 21.57 -35.72
C SER A 27 -3.75 22.00 -35.53
N GLN A 28 -4.08 22.61 -34.38
CA GLN A 28 -5.39 23.24 -34.18
C GLN A 28 -5.29 24.55 -33.41
N THR A 29 -5.82 25.57 -34.06
CA THR A 29 -6.33 26.83 -33.54
C THR A 29 -7.22 26.61 -32.31
N GLN A 30 -7.07 27.50 -31.33
CA GLN A 30 -7.82 27.65 -30.08
C GLN A 30 -9.31 27.25 -30.17
N ALA A 31 -9.62 26.01 -29.79
CA ALA A 31 -10.98 25.49 -29.60
C ALA A 31 -10.99 24.48 -28.44
N ASP A 32 -11.73 24.82 -27.38
CA ASP A 32 -12.24 24.01 -26.26
C ASP A 32 -11.41 22.81 -25.78
N ILE A 33 -10.20 23.09 -25.27
CA ILE A 33 -9.47 22.07 -24.51
C ILE A 33 -10.08 21.97 -23.12
N GLU A 34 -10.85 20.91 -22.89
CA GLU A 34 -11.44 20.62 -21.59
C GLU A 34 -10.38 20.00 -20.65
N PHE A 35 -9.62 20.87 -19.98
CA PHE A 35 -8.53 20.46 -19.09
C PHE A 35 -8.95 19.52 -17.95
N SER A 36 -10.22 19.54 -17.53
CA SER A 36 -10.76 18.64 -16.50
C SER A 36 -10.75 17.17 -16.90
N LYS A 37 -10.70 16.85 -18.19
CA LYS A 37 -10.66 15.46 -18.70
C LYS A 37 -9.25 14.90 -18.86
N LEU A 38 -8.24 15.76 -18.81
CA LEU A 38 -6.84 15.37 -18.97
C LEU A 38 -6.26 14.89 -17.63
N SER A 39 -5.28 13.99 -17.70
CA SER A 39 -4.50 13.65 -16.50
C SER A 39 -3.62 14.83 -16.09
N ALA A 40 -3.21 14.88 -14.81
CA ALA A 40 -2.30 15.91 -14.34
C ALA A 40 -0.99 15.96 -15.17
N ASN A 41 -0.47 14.81 -15.59
CA ASN A 41 0.73 14.74 -16.44
C ASN A 41 0.49 15.30 -17.84
N ASP A 42 -0.68 15.05 -18.42
CA ASP A 42 -1.02 15.57 -19.75
C ASP A 42 -1.17 17.10 -19.72
N ILE A 43 -1.73 17.64 -18.62
CA ILE A 43 -1.81 19.09 -18.40
C ILE A 43 -0.41 19.68 -18.24
N VAL A 44 0.45 19.07 -17.42
CA VAL A 44 1.85 19.52 -17.25
C VAL A 44 2.59 19.51 -18.58
N LYS A 45 2.47 18.43 -19.35
CA LYS A 45 3.10 18.32 -20.68
C LYS A 45 2.54 19.36 -21.65
N PHE A 46 1.22 19.55 -21.66
CA PHE A 46 0.58 20.56 -22.51
C PHE A 46 1.11 21.97 -22.26
N ILE A 47 1.32 22.32 -20.98
CA ILE A 47 1.88 23.62 -20.58
C ILE A 47 3.38 23.68 -20.94
N ALA A 48 4.15 22.63 -20.66
CA ALA A 48 5.57 22.57 -20.98
C ALA A 48 5.84 22.75 -22.49
N ASP A 49 5.09 22.07 -23.35
CA ASP A 49 5.21 22.15 -24.81
C ASP A 49 4.93 23.56 -25.38
N ARG A 50 4.24 24.42 -24.61
CA ARG A 50 3.87 25.80 -25.00
C ARG A 50 4.69 26.87 -24.28
N THR A 51 5.47 26.48 -23.29
CA THR A 51 6.23 27.43 -22.47
C THR A 51 7.54 27.74 -23.17
N THR A 52 7.73 29.00 -23.56
CA THR A 52 9.01 29.48 -24.15
C THR A 52 9.97 30.02 -23.10
N ASP A 53 9.46 30.47 -21.95
CA ASP A 53 10.27 31.01 -20.86
C ASP A 53 10.94 29.88 -20.05
N PRO A 54 12.28 29.79 -20.02
CA PRO A 54 12.99 28.74 -19.31
C PRO A 54 12.73 28.75 -17.79
N ILE A 55 12.48 29.92 -17.19
CA ILE A 55 12.18 30.05 -15.76
C ILE A 55 10.82 29.42 -15.46
N VAL A 56 9.82 29.66 -16.32
CA VAL A 56 8.48 29.07 -16.16
C VAL A 56 8.52 27.57 -16.39
N ALA A 57 9.33 27.09 -17.34
CA ALA A 57 9.51 25.65 -17.57
C ALA A 57 10.15 24.95 -16.36
N GLU A 58 11.21 25.53 -15.78
CA GLU A 58 11.84 25.03 -14.56
C GLU A 58 10.86 25.05 -13.37
N ALA A 59 10.16 26.17 -13.18
CA ALA A 59 9.17 26.30 -12.11
C ALA A 59 8.04 25.26 -12.23
N LEU A 60 7.59 24.94 -13.45
CA LEU A 60 6.57 23.93 -13.70
C LEU A 60 7.06 22.51 -13.37
N GLU A 61 8.31 22.19 -13.72
CA GLU A 61 8.93 20.90 -13.39
C GLU A 61 9.06 20.74 -11.87
N VAL A 62 9.57 21.76 -11.18
CA VAL A 62 9.68 21.79 -9.72
C VAL A 62 8.31 21.69 -9.06
N LEU A 63 7.30 22.41 -9.58
CA LEU A 63 5.94 22.37 -9.05
C LEU A 63 5.32 20.98 -9.17
N SER A 64 5.47 20.34 -10.33
CA SER A 64 4.96 18.98 -10.58
C SER A 64 5.53 17.99 -9.56
N GLU A 65 6.84 18.00 -9.37
CA GLU A 65 7.48 17.11 -8.39
C GLU A 65 7.10 17.47 -6.95
N LYS A 66 6.99 18.76 -6.62
CA LYS A 66 6.60 19.20 -5.27
C LYS A 66 5.17 18.78 -4.92
N ILE A 67 4.20 18.94 -5.83
CA ILE A 67 2.82 18.48 -5.64
C ILE A 67 2.78 16.97 -5.42
N ARG A 68 3.54 16.19 -6.21
CA ARG A 68 3.61 14.72 -6.05
C ARG A 68 4.15 14.33 -4.68
N LEU A 69 5.24 14.95 -4.23
CA LEU A 69 5.86 14.68 -2.94
C LEU A 69 4.96 15.08 -1.77
N GLU A 70 4.33 16.26 -1.83
CA GLU A 70 3.39 16.73 -0.80
C GLU A 70 2.16 15.83 -0.72
N THR A 71 1.60 15.42 -1.86
CA THR A 71 0.45 14.50 -1.92
C THR A 71 0.79 13.14 -1.32
N HIS A 72 1.95 12.57 -1.69
CA HIS A 72 2.42 11.31 -1.12
C HIS A 72 2.65 11.41 0.40
N SER A 73 3.27 12.49 0.85
CA SER A 73 3.51 12.76 2.27
C SER A 73 2.19 12.88 3.06
N ALA A 74 1.22 13.63 2.53
CA ALA A 74 -0.10 13.79 3.13
C ALA A 74 -0.84 12.45 3.22
N TYR A 75 -0.78 11.63 2.16
CA TYR A 75 -1.36 10.28 2.15
C TYR A 75 -0.74 9.38 3.23
N GLU A 76 0.59 9.34 3.33
CA GLU A 76 1.28 8.55 4.36
C GLU A 76 0.99 9.05 5.78
N ALA A 77 0.82 10.37 5.97
CA ALA A 77 0.41 10.97 7.24
C ALA A 77 -1.01 10.58 7.64
N GLU A 78 -1.96 10.68 6.71
CA GLU A 78 -3.35 10.27 6.89
C GLU A 78 -3.43 8.79 7.25
N LYS A 79 -2.77 7.93 6.46
CA LYS A 79 -2.71 6.49 6.71
C LYS A 79 -2.13 6.17 8.08
N ARG A 80 -1.04 6.85 8.48
CA ARG A 80 -0.41 6.69 9.79
C ARG A 80 -1.34 7.08 10.93
N ALA A 81 -2.10 8.16 10.79
CA ALA A 81 -3.04 8.65 11.80
C ALA A 81 -4.17 7.65 12.10
N ARG A 82 -4.46 6.74 11.17
CA ARG A 82 -5.46 5.66 11.33
C ARG A 82 -4.84 4.29 11.61
N THR A 83 -3.53 4.22 11.79
CA THR A 83 -2.84 2.97 11.95
C THR A 83 -2.54 2.67 13.42
N ILE A 84 -2.85 1.45 13.83
CA ILE A 84 -2.36 0.87 15.08
C ILE A 84 -1.24 -0.14 14.81
N VAL A 85 -0.33 -0.25 15.78
CA VAL A 85 0.74 -1.24 15.82
C VAL A 85 0.47 -2.18 16.98
N VAL A 86 0.41 -3.47 16.69
CA VAL A 86 0.22 -4.52 17.68
C VAL A 86 1.58 -5.13 18.04
N MET A 87 1.86 -5.16 19.34
CA MET A 87 3.07 -5.66 19.96
C MET A 87 2.74 -6.85 20.87
N TYR A 88 3.73 -7.72 21.07
CA TYR A 88 3.57 -8.96 21.83
C TYR A 88 4.78 -9.18 22.73
N HIS A 89 4.56 -9.77 23.90
CA HIS A 89 5.65 -10.25 24.73
C HIS A 89 6.24 -11.55 24.17
N CYS A 90 7.57 -11.69 24.20
CA CYS A 90 8.26 -12.90 23.78
C CYS A 90 7.94 -14.07 24.73
N GLY A 91 7.79 -15.28 24.19
CA GLY A 91 7.70 -16.53 24.97
C GLY A 91 6.32 -17.18 25.10
N TYR A 92 5.25 -16.59 24.55
CA TYR A 92 3.93 -17.21 24.50
C TYR A 92 3.53 -17.51 23.05
N ASP A 93 2.69 -18.53 22.85
CA ASP A 93 1.96 -18.80 21.61
C ASP A 93 0.98 -17.66 21.33
N GLY A 94 1.55 -16.51 20.97
CA GLY A 94 0.83 -15.30 20.70
C GLY A 94 0.14 -15.39 19.35
N LEU A 95 -0.92 -14.59 19.24
CA LEU A 95 -1.76 -14.33 18.07
C LEU A 95 -1.01 -13.97 16.77
N CYS A 96 0.32 -13.97 16.73
CA CYS A 96 1.12 -13.46 15.62
C CYS A 96 2.34 -14.29 15.26
N LYS A 97 2.59 -15.44 15.90
CA LYS A 97 3.57 -16.39 15.37
C LYS A 97 3.09 -16.85 14.00
N ALA A 98 3.88 -16.55 12.98
CA ALA A 98 3.63 -17.04 11.64
C ALA A 98 4.10 -18.49 11.56
N ASP A 99 3.24 -19.39 11.11
CA ASP A 99 3.69 -20.71 10.70
C ASP A 99 4.38 -20.59 9.34
N TYR A 100 5.72 -20.59 9.35
CA TYR A 100 6.51 -20.45 8.13
C TYR A 100 6.45 -21.68 7.21
N GLN A 101 5.88 -22.80 7.66
CA GLN A 101 5.60 -23.97 6.81
C GLN A 101 4.43 -23.72 5.85
N LEU A 102 3.49 -22.84 6.23
CA LEU A 102 2.39 -22.47 5.37
C LEU A 102 2.85 -21.55 4.22
N PRO A 103 2.21 -21.61 3.04
CA PRO A 103 2.48 -20.67 1.95
C PRO A 103 2.11 -19.22 2.33
N PRO A 104 2.70 -18.20 1.67
CA PRO A 104 2.49 -16.79 2.01
C PRO A 104 1.03 -16.35 2.12
N SER A 105 0.17 -16.81 1.20
CA SER A 105 -1.27 -16.51 1.22
C SER A 105 -1.95 -17.05 2.48
N ARG A 106 -1.76 -18.33 2.80
CA ARG A 106 -2.33 -18.96 4.01
C ARG A 106 -1.82 -18.32 5.30
N ARG A 107 -0.55 -17.91 5.35
CA ARG A 107 0.00 -17.14 6.50
C ARG A 107 -0.62 -15.76 6.65
N HIS A 108 -1.06 -15.16 5.55
CA HIS A 108 -1.75 -13.89 5.55
C HIS A 108 -3.22 -14.08 5.96
N ASP A 109 -3.91 -15.09 5.44
CA ASP A 109 -5.29 -15.43 5.85
C ASP A 109 -5.37 -15.72 7.35
N ASP A 110 -4.42 -16.49 7.88
CA ASP A 110 -4.26 -16.74 9.33
C ASP A 110 -4.11 -15.44 10.12
N LEU A 111 -3.29 -14.51 9.63
CA LEU A 111 -3.11 -13.21 10.27
C LEU A 111 -4.41 -12.40 10.26
N VAL A 112 -5.09 -12.35 9.12
CA VAL A 112 -6.35 -11.62 8.97
C VAL A 112 -7.42 -12.21 9.89
N GLY A 113 -7.53 -13.54 9.97
CA GLY A 113 -8.46 -14.21 10.89
C GLY A 113 -8.19 -13.86 12.35
N LYS A 114 -6.91 -13.89 12.76
CA LYS A 114 -6.49 -13.47 14.11
C LYS A 114 -6.78 -12.00 14.38
N VAL A 115 -6.56 -11.13 13.40
CA VAL A 115 -6.90 -9.71 13.51
C VAL A 115 -8.40 -9.48 13.64
N ARG A 116 -9.25 -10.29 12.99
CA ARG A 116 -10.71 -10.21 13.20
C ARG A 116 -11.08 -10.47 14.66
N SER A 117 -10.57 -11.54 15.25
CA SER A 117 -10.78 -11.82 16.69
C SER A 117 -10.27 -10.70 17.60
N LEU A 118 -9.19 -10.03 17.20
CA LEU A 118 -8.70 -8.85 17.91
C LEU A 118 -9.67 -7.66 17.77
N MET A 119 -10.25 -7.42 16.60
CA MET A 119 -11.24 -6.35 16.39
C MET A 119 -12.51 -6.62 17.20
N ASP A 120 -12.95 -7.88 17.27
CA ASP A 120 -14.09 -8.29 18.12
C ASP A 120 -13.80 -8.00 19.60
N ALA A 121 -12.60 -8.34 20.08
CA ALA A 121 -12.17 -8.06 21.46
C ALA A 121 -12.05 -6.56 21.78
N LEU A 122 -11.77 -5.74 20.78
CA LEU A 122 -11.73 -4.28 20.89
C LEU A 122 -13.11 -3.65 20.68
N ASP A 123 -14.16 -4.43 20.42
CA ASP A 123 -15.51 -3.96 20.14
C ASP A 123 -15.52 -2.95 18.97
N LEU A 124 -14.93 -3.37 17.84
CA LEU A 124 -14.81 -2.57 16.62
C LEU A 124 -15.60 -3.21 15.47
N GLU A 125 -16.69 -2.55 15.06
CA GLU A 125 -17.49 -2.94 13.90
C GLU A 125 -16.84 -2.46 12.58
N CYS A 126 -15.62 -2.90 12.31
CA CYS A 126 -14.95 -2.57 11.05
C CYS A 126 -13.99 -3.65 10.59
N MET A 127 -13.81 -3.73 9.27
CA MET A 127 -12.71 -4.48 8.67
C MET A 127 -11.54 -3.53 8.40
N PRO A 128 -10.31 -3.86 8.84
CA PRO A 128 -9.13 -3.07 8.51
C PRO A 128 -8.91 -3.00 6.99
N SER A 129 -8.44 -1.85 6.52
CA SER A 129 -8.09 -1.63 5.11
C SER A 129 -6.81 -2.39 4.73
N GLU A 130 -5.86 -2.48 5.64
CA GLU A 130 -4.59 -3.20 5.43
C GLU A 130 -4.12 -3.87 6.71
N VAL A 131 -3.54 -5.07 6.58
CA VAL A 131 -2.99 -5.85 7.69
C VAL A 131 -1.69 -6.52 7.25
N PHE A 132 -0.58 -6.28 7.94
CA PHE A 132 0.67 -6.95 7.63
C PHE A 132 1.66 -7.01 8.79
N ARG A 133 2.55 -8.01 8.75
CA ARG A 133 3.67 -8.16 9.70
C ARG A 133 4.86 -7.32 9.22
N MET A 134 5.37 -6.47 10.10
CA MET A 134 6.48 -5.55 9.81
C MET A 134 7.85 -6.23 9.92
N GLY A 135 8.76 -5.86 9.01
CA GLY A 135 10.17 -6.28 9.06
C GLY A 135 10.44 -7.72 8.60
N ARG A 136 11.73 -8.09 8.62
CA ARG A 136 12.22 -9.42 8.23
C ARG A 136 11.82 -10.48 9.27
N PRO A 137 11.35 -11.66 8.86
CA PRO A 137 11.14 -12.82 9.73
C PRO A 137 12.34 -13.09 10.62
N ARG A 138 12.10 -13.33 11.92
CA ARG A 138 13.10 -13.88 12.84
C ARG A 138 12.49 -15.02 13.66
N PRO A 139 13.23 -16.09 13.96
CA PRO A 139 12.72 -17.26 14.66
C PRO A 139 12.55 -17.02 16.17
N ASP A 140 13.32 -16.10 16.72
CA ASP A 140 13.41 -15.76 18.15
C ASP A 140 12.35 -14.76 18.61
N LYS A 141 11.81 -13.94 17.70
CA LYS A 141 10.90 -12.83 18.04
C LYS A 141 9.73 -12.68 17.07
N PRO A 142 8.48 -12.62 17.56
CA PRO A 142 7.33 -12.32 16.72
C PRO A 142 7.46 -10.91 16.13
N ARG A 143 7.03 -10.77 14.86
CA ARG A 143 7.00 -9.48 14.17
C ARG A 143 5.82 -8.65 14.67
N LEU A 144 6.05 -7.34 14.76
CA LEU A 144 4.97 -6.38 15.00
C LEU A 144 3.96 -6.44 13.84
N VAL A 145 2.69 -6.21 14.13
CA VAL A 145 1.65 -6.14 13.09
C VAL A 145 1.17 -4.71 12.95
N LYS A 146 1.11 -4.24 11.71
CA LYS A 146 0.53 -2.95 11.35
C LYS A 146 -0.88 -3.19 10.83
N ILE A 147 -1.85 -2.45 11.39
CA ILE A 147 -3.27 -2.53 11.03
C ILE A 147 -3.74 -1.12 10.70
N VAL A 148 -4.18 -0.91 9.46
CA VAL A 148 -4.73 0.36 8.98
C VAL A 148 -6.25 0.29 9.10
N LEU A 149 -6.84 1.16 9.92
CA LEU A 149 -8.28 1.16 10.17
C LEU A 149 -9.00 2.12 9.20
N PRO A 150 -10.28 1.89 8.86
CA PRO A 150 -10.99 2.70 7.86
C PRO A 150 -11.07 4.19 8.17
N SER A 151 -11.03 4.57 9.46
CA SER A 151 -11.09 5.97 9.88
C SER A 151 -10.36 6.19 11.21
N THR A 152 -10.08 7.46 11.52
CA THR A 152 -9.50 7.86 12.82
C THR A 152 -10.47 7.58 13.98
N TYR A 153 -11.78 7.47 13.73
CA TYR A 153 -12.76 7.08 14.74
C TYR A 153 -12.47 5.67 15.29
N PHE A 154 -12.33 4.68 14.40
CA PHE A 154 -11.99 3.31 14.81
C PHE A 154 -10.62 3.25 15.47
N TRP A 155 -9.67 4.07 15.01
CA TRP A 155 -8.35 4.17 15.64
C TRP A 155 -8.42 4.67 17.09
N ARG A 156 -9.17 5.74 17.36
CA ARG A 156 -9.36 6.24 18.74
C ARG A 156 -10.04 5.20 19.61
N ARG A 157 -11.10 4.55 19.09
CA ARG A 157 -11.84 3.50 19.79
C ARG A 157 -10.96 2.29 20.09
N ALA A 158 -10.14 1.85 19.13
CA ALA A 158 -9.19 0.75 19.31
C ALA A 158 -8.20 1.03 20.45
N LEU A 159 -7.65 2.24 20.51
CA LEU A 159 -6.72 2.62 21.58
C LEU A 159 -7.41 2.73 22.95
N ALA A 160 -8.62 3.30 23.00
CA ALA A 160 -9.40 3.40 24.23
C ALA A 160 -9.81 2.01 24.78
N ASN A 161 -10.15 1.09 23.87
CA ASN A 161 -10.59 -0.26 24.20
C ASN A 161 -9.43 -1.26 24.37
N ALA A 162 -8.18 -0.84 24.17
CA ALA A 162 -7.02 -1.71 24.37
C ALA A 162 -6.96 -2.33 25.79
N ARG A 163 -7.55 -1.66 26.78
CA ARG A 163 -7.72 -2.18 28.16
C ARG A 163 -8.59 -3.43 28.27
N LEU A 164 -9.42 -3.75 27.26
CA LEU A 164 -10.29 -4.92 27.22
C LEU A 164 -9.54 -6.19 26.76
N LEU A 165 -8.38 -6.03 26.13
CA LEU A 165 -7.59 -7.13 25.59
C LEU A 165 -7.25 -8.19 26.64
N PRO A 166 -6.80 -7.86 27.87
CA PRO A 166 -6.48 -8.86 28.86
C PRO A 166 -7.67 -9.73 29.27
N SER A 167 -8.85 -9.14 29.45
CA SER A 167 -10.07 -9.89 29.82
C SER A 167 -10.61 -10.73 28.66
N ALA A 168 -10.37 -10.31 27.41
CA ALA A 168 -10.72 -11.06 26.21
C ALA A 168 -9.72 -12.17 25.85
N GLY A 169 -8.73 -12.46 26.71
CA GLY A 169 -7.74 -13.53 26.48
C GLY A 169 -6.44 -13.08 25.80
N PHE A 170 -6.32 -11.79 25.46
CA PHE A 170 -5.16 -11.18 24.81
C PHE A 170 -4.21 -10.53 25.83
N ARG A 171 -3.91 -11.21 26.95
CA ARG A 171 -3.14 -10.67 28.10
C ARG A 171 -1.74 -10.15 27.77
N ASN A 172 -1.11 -10.69 26.74
CA ASN A 172 0.25 -10.32 26.32
C ASN A 172 0.27 -9.49 25.03
N VAL A 173 -0.86 -8.90 24.66
CA VAL A 173 -1.02 -8.09 23.46
C VAL A 173 -1.13 -6.63 23.85
N PHE A 174 -0.30 -5.81 23.24
CA PHE A 174 -0.28 -4.37 23.47
C PHE A 174 -0.52 -3.65 22.15
N ILE A 175 -1.34 -2.61 22.18
CA ILE A 175 -1.64 -1.79 21.01
C ILE A 175 -1.11 -0.38 21.28
N ARG A 176 -0.46 0.19 20.27
CA ARG A 176 -0.06 1.59 20.27
C ARG A 176 -0.31 2.25 18.93
N ARG A 177 -0.21 3.58 18.89
CA ARG A 177 -0.23 4.35 17.64
C ARG A 177 0.98 4.03 16.75
N SER A 178 0.78 4.06 15.44
CA SER A 178 1.88 4.07 14.49
C SER A 178 2.57 5.43 14.54
N MET A 179 3.88 5.43 14.77
CA MET A 179 4.69 6.64 14.91
C MET A 179 5.82 6.67 13.90
N THR A 180 6.26 7.87 13.54
CA THR A 180 7.52 8.08 12.82
C THR A 180 8.71 7.63 13.68
N GLU A 181 9.88 7.52 13.07
CA GLU A 181 11.09 7.16 13.81
C GLU A 181 11.45 8.27 14.81
N ASP A 182 11.33 9.53 14.43
CA ASP A 182 11.63 10.68 15.27
C ASP A 182 10.65 10.83 16.44
N GLU A 183 9.37 10.53 16.23
CA GLU A 183 8.38 10.44 17.31
C GLU A 183 8.75 9.32 18.30
N ARG A 184 9.18 8.15 17.79
CA ARG A 184 9.56 7.02 18.64
C ARG A 184 10.83 7.26 19.45
N LYS A 185 11.77 8.07 18.97
CA LYS A 185 12.99 8.44 19.71
C LYS A 185 12.73 9.41 20.86
N ARG A 186 11.57 10.08 20.87
CA ARG A 186 11.19 11.10 21.86
C ARG A 186 10.27 10.56 22.97
N GLU A 187 9.87 9.30 22.89
CA GLU A 187 9.06 8.57 23.87
C GLU A 187 9.94 7.59 24.64
#